data_AF-A0A0V0QYP1-F1
#
_entry.id   AF-A0A0V0QYP1-F1
#
_cell.length_a   1.000
_cell.length_b   1.000
_cell.length_c   1.000
_cell.angle_alpha   90.00
_cell.angle_beta   90.00
_cell.angle_gamma   90.00
#
_symmetry.space_group_name_H-M   'P 1'
#
loop_
_entity.id
_entity.type
_entity.pdbx_description
1 polymer ?
#
loop_
_entity_poly.entity_id
_entity_poly.type
_entity_poly.pdbx_seq_one_letter_code
_entity_poly.pdbx_strand_id
1 'polypeptide(L)'
;MKGSAPRGFLGQLTAEQSNSIHRENISKEERYLDVNRTDHFQLNPNHVYILPEKPNSIRPQDLKREKASKNKPQQQNEDIFGNHYTDDPVEEAFSNEKLERTLKSVTLVPRQKYDMPLTRNQEIGWFHQQLNIPKNTKESKIEQCDITKFADNYYQMTKFSPYSNKGGFK
;
A
#
# COMPACT_ATOMS: atom_id res chain seq x y z
N MET A 1 -41.05 35.83 41.99
CA MET A 1 -40.62 34.67 42.80
C MET A 1 -39.43 34.03 42.08
N LYS A 2 -38.21 34.16 42.62
CA LYS A 2 -36.98 33.66 42.00
C LYS A 2 -36.65 32.28 42.58
N GLY A 3 -36.74 31.23 41.79
CA GLY A 3 -36.26 29.88 42.15
C GLY A 3 -34.79 29.74 41.76
N SER A 4 -33.91 29.65 42.75
CA SER A 4 -32.46 29.46 42.57
C SER A 4 -32.16 27.96 42.50
N ALA A 5 -31.60 27.48 41.39
CA ALA A 5 -31.01 26.15 41.30
C ALA A 5 -29.75 26.07 42.17
N PRO A 6 -29.51 25.00 42.96
CA PRO A 6 -28.26 24.85 43.68
C PRO A 6 -27.14 24.48 42.71
N ARG A 7 -26.09 25.30 42.73
CA ARG A 7 -24.84 25.13 41.99
C ARG A 7 -24.09 23.89 42.48
N GLY A 8 -23.48 23.17 41.53
CA GLY A 8 -22.73 21.93 41.75
C GLY A 8 -21.73 22.03 42.90
N PHE A 9 -21.96 21.19 43.90
CA PHE A 9 -21.00 20.91 44.96
C PHE A 9 -20.16 19.72 44.46
N LEU A 10 -18.85 19.93 44.26
CA LEU A 10 -17.89 18.83 44.08
C LEU A 10 -17.73 18.15 45.45
N GLY A 11 -18.76 17.40 45.85
CA GLY A 11 -18.83 16.72 47.13
C GLY A 11 -17.89 15.54 47.15
N GLN A 12 -17.07 15.45 48.20
CA GLN A 12 -16.37 14.20 48.53
C GLN A 12 -17.40 13.08 48.60
N LEU A 13 -17.15 11.99 47.87
CA LEU A 13 -18.00 10.81 47.91
C LEU A 13 -18.07 10.30 49.35
N THR A 14 -19.27 10.00 49.82
CA THR A 14 -19.43 9.31 51.11
C THR A 14 -18.75 7.93 51.04
N ALA A 15 -18.30 7.41 52.18
CA ALA A 15 -17.62 6.11 52.22
C ALA A 15 -18.48 4.98 51.61
N GLU A 16 -19.81 5.05 51.78
CA GLU A 16 -20.76 4.10 51.20
C GLU A 16 -20.82 4.19 49.67
N GLN A 17 -20.81 5.41 49.11
CA GLN A 17 -20.77 5.61 47.65
C GLN A 17 -19.44 5.14 47.05
N SER A 18 -18.32 5.40 47.73
CA SER A 18 -17.00 4.90 47.32
C SER A 18 -16.97 3.37 47.29
N ASN A 19 -17.53 2.73 48.32
CA ASN A 19 -17.66 1.27 48.40
C ASN A 19 -18.56 0.71 47.28
N SER A 20 -19.66 1.39 46.94
CA SER A 20 -20.54 1.00 45.84
C SER A 20 -19.82 1.07 44.48
N ILE A 21 -19.09 2.16 44.22
CA ILE A 21 -18.31 2.33 42.99
C ILE A 21 -17.22 1.26 42.90
N HIS A 22 -16.55 0.97 44.02
CA HIS A 22 -15.51 -0.06 44.05
C HIS A 22 -16.06 -1.45 43.73
N ARG A 23 -17.22 -1.82 44.30
CA ARG A 23 -17.91 -3.08 43.97
C ARG A 23 -18.31 -3.16 42.51
N GLU A 24 -18.80 -2.05 41.94
CA GLU A 24 -19.13 -1.98 40.51
C GLU A 24 -17.89 -2.17 39.63
N ASN A 25 -16.78 -1.53 39.99
CA ASN A 25 -15.51 -1.68 39.26
C ASN A 25 -14.99 -3.13 39.32
N ILE A 26 -14.97 -3.76 40.50
CA ILE A 26 -14.57 -5.17 40.63
C ILE A 26 -15.44 -6.07 39.74
N SER A 27 -16.76 -5.87 39.75
CA SER A 27 -17.67 -6.67 38.90
C SER A 27 -17.41 -6.47 37.40
N LYS A 28 -17.00 -5.26 36.98
CA LYS A 28 -16.61 -4.99 35.58
C LYS A 28 -15.28 -5.64 35.23
N GLU A 29 -14.30 -5.58 36.13
CA GLU A 29 -12.99 -6.21 35.94
C GLU A 29 -13.11 -7.74 35.82
N GLU A 30 -13.89 -8.40 36.69
CA GLU A 30 -14.14 -9.84 36.59
C GLU A 30 -14.75 -10.24 35.24
N ARG A 31 -15.76 -9.50 34.76
CA ARG A 31 -16.33 -9.75 33.42
C ARG A 31 -15.30 -9.54 32.31
N TYR A 32 -14.47 -8.52 32.42
CA TYR A 32 -13.48 -8.21 31.38
C TYR A 32 -12.33 -9.24 31.36
N LEU A 33 -11.98 -9.80 32.52
CA LEU A 33 -11.02 -10.90 32.66
C LEU A 33 -11.58 -12.20 32.08
N ASP A 34 -12.86 -12.49 32.26
CA ASP A 34 -13.50 -13.68 31.66
C ASP A 34 -13.67 -13.55 30.13
N VAL A 35 -13.93 -12.35 29.60
CA VAL A 35 -14.02 -12.12 28.13
C VAL A 35 -12.64 -12.21 27.46
N ASN A 36 -11.57 -11.83 28.16
CA ASN A 36 -10.20 -11.90 27.67
C ASN A 36 -9.40 -13.08 28.26
N ARG A 37 -10.07 -14.09 28.83
CA ARG A 37 -9.42 -15.31 29.30
C ARG A 37 -8.76 -15.99 28.09
N THR A 38 -7.46 -15.79 27.98
CA THR A 38 -6.57 -16.37 26.96
C THR A 38 -6.53 -17.90 26.99
N ASP A 39 -7.23 -18.54 27.92
CA ASP A 39 -7.31 -19.99 28.05
C ASP A 39 -8.34 -20.61 27.08
N HIS A 40 -9.22 -19.81 26.48
CA HIS A 40 -10.16 -20.29 25.47
C HIS A 40 -9.84 -19.63 24.12
N PHE A 41 -8.92 -20.26 23.37
CA PHE A 41 -8.65 -19.96 21.96
C PHE A 41 -9.82 -20.37 21.05
N GLN A 42 -11.04 -19.96 21.37
CA GLN A 42 -12.16 -20.09 20.47
C GLN A 42 -12.09 -18.93 19.48
N LEU A 43 -11.25 -19.11 18.45
CA LEU A 43 -11.30 -18.27 17.25
C LEU A 43 -12.74 -18.29 16.73
N ASN A 44 -13.40 -17.14 16.76
CA ASN A 44 -14.70 -16.99 16.15
C ASN A 44 -14.53 -17.26 14.64
N PRO A 45 -15.13 -18.34 14.08
CA PRO A 45 -14.95 -18.69 12.68
C PRO A 45 -15.45 -17.59 11.73
N ASN A 46 -16.35 -16.72 12.20
CA ASN A 46 -16.86 -15.58 11.44
C ASN A 46 -16.00 -14.31 11.58
N HIS A 47 -14.92 -14.36 12.36
CA HIS A 47 -14.01 -13.25 12.64
C HIS A 47 -12.53 -13.64 12.53
N VAL A 48 -12.23 -14.74 11.83
CA VAL A 48 -10.86 -15.06 11.45
C VAL A 48 -10.48 -14.16 10.27
N TYR A 49 -9.57 -13.22 10.49
CA TYR A 49 -8.94 -12.47 9.40
C TYR A 49 -8.13 -13.45 8.56
N ILE A 50 -8.66 -13.82 7.39
CA ILE A 50 -7.92 -14.59 6.40
C ILE A 50 -6.75 -13.71 5.98
N LEU A 51 -5.52 -14.14 6.28
CA LEU A 51 -4.31 -13.48 5.80
C LEU A 51 -4.44 -13.26 4.28
N PRO A 52 -4.14 -12.06 3.77
CA PRO A 52 -4.23 -11.82 2.34
C PRO A 52 -3.36 -12.85 1.62
N GLU A 53 -3.90 -13.46 0.57
CA GLU A 53 -3.17 -14.44 -0.22
C GLU A 53 -1.87 -13.84 -0.71
N LYS A 54 -0.82 -14.68 -0.82
CA LYS A 54 0.45 -14.23 -1.36
C LYS A 54 0.20 -13.58 -2.73
N PRO A 55 0.85 -12.45 -3.05
CA PRO A 55 0.57 -11.67 -4.26
C PRO A 55 0.71 -12.44 -5.59
N ASN A 56 1.31 -13.64 -5.57
CA ASN A 56 1.48 -14.53 -6.71
C ASN A 56 0.77 -15.88 -6.54
N SER A 57 -0.23 -16.01 -5.66
CA SER A 57 -0.98 -17.25 -5.52
C SER A 57 -1.95 -17.41 -6.69
N ILE A 58 -1.54 -18.17 -7.70
CA ILE A 58 -2.43 -18.57 -8.81
C ILE A 58 -2.97 -19.96 -8.47
N ARG A 59 -4.29 -20.09 -8.29
CA ARG A 59 -4.92 -21.41 -8.17
C ARG A 59 -5.11 -21.98 -9.58
N PRO A 60 -4.66 -23.21 -9.86
CA PRO A 60 -4.70 -23.78 -11.21
C PRO A 60 -6.13 -23.94 -11.78
N GLN A 61 -7.16 -23.92 -10.93
CA GLN A 61 -8.57 -23.98 -11.34
C GLN A 61 -9.07 -22.67 -11.98
N ASP A 62 -8.50 -21.52 -11.59
CA ASP A 62 -8.94 -20.21 -12.09
C ASP A 62 -8.56 -20.02 -13.58
N LEU A 63 -7.43 -20.61 -14.01
CA LEU A 63 -6.98 -20.62 -15.40
C LEU A 63 -7.96 -21.32 -16.37
N LYS A 64 -8.70 -22.34 -15.90
CA LYS A 64 -9.69 -23.05 -16.73
C LYS A 64 -10.96 -22.21 -16.90
N ARG A 65 -11.32 -21.41 -15.90
CA ARG A 65 -12.52 -20.57 -15.90
C ARG A 65 -12.38 -19.36 -16.84
N GLU A 66 -11.20 -18.75 -16.90
CA GLU A 66 -10.93 -17.64 -17.83
C GLU A 66 -10.95 -18.07 -19.30
N LYS A 67 -10.48 -19.29 -19.62
CA LYS A 67 -10.51 -19.81 -20.99
C LYS A 67 -11.93 -20.11 -21.47
N ALA A 68 -12.83 -20.52 -20.58
CA ALA A 68 -14.22 -20.80 -20.94
C ALA A 68 -15.02 -19.53 -21.28
N SER A 69 -14.74 -18.40 -20.62
CA SER A 69 -15.48 -17.14 -20.84
C SER A 69 -15.08 -16.37 -22.11
N LYS A 70 -13.95 -16.71 -22.76
CA LYS A 70 -13.47 -16.03 -23.97
C LYS A 70 -13.94 -16.66 -25.28
N ASN A 71 -14.64 -17.79 -25.25
CA ASN A 71 -15.23 -18.40 -26.44
C ASN A 71 -16.57 -17.73 -26.79
N LYS A 72 -16.53 -16.50 -27.29
CA LYS A 72 -17.60 -15.99 -28.17
C LYS A 72 -17.12 -16.17 -29.63
N PRO A 73 -17.91 -16.78 -30.52
CA PRO A 73 -17.54 -16.86 -31.93
C PRO A 73 -17.70 -15.48 -32.55
N GLN A 74 -16.59 -14.79 -32.81
CA GLN A 74 -16.58 -13.61 -33.66
C GLN A 74 -16.40 -14.06 -35.11
N GLN A 75 -17.34 -13.64 -35.95
CA GLN A 75 -17.39 -13.89 -37.38
C GLN A 75 -16.12 -13.38 -38.07
N GLN A 76 -15.66 -14.21 -39.01
CA GLN A 76 -14.55 -14.00 -39.92
C GLN A 76 -14.79 -12.74 -40.76
N ASN A 77 -13.90 -11.76 -40.64
CA ASN A 77 -13.62 -10.83 -41.73
C ASN A 77 -12.26 -11.25 -42.29
N GLU A 78 -12.30 -11.77 -43.51
CA GLU A 78 -11.13 -12.05 -44.33
C GLU A 78 -10.37 -10.74 -44.64
N ASP A 79 -9.04 -10.84 -44.60
CA ASP A 79 -8.01 -10.05 -45.30
C ASP A 79 -7.61 -8.62 -44.85
N ILE A 80 -6.48 -8.55 -44.12
CA ILE A 80 -5.35 -7.60 -44.38
C ILE A 80 -3.99 -8.26 -44.06
N PHE A 81 -3.91 -9.13 -43.05
CA PHE A 81 -2.68 -9.84 -42.69
C PHE A 81 -2.77 -11.31 -43.08
N GLY A 82 -2.08 -11.67 -44.16
CA GLY A 82 -2.03 -13.03 -44.66
C GLY A 82 -1.60 -14.06 -43.61
N ASN A 83 -2.16 -15.26 -43.79
CA ASN A 83 -1.85 -16.49 -43.09
C ASN A 83 -0.33 -16.65 -42.83
N HIS A 84 0.10 -16.42 -41.59
CA HIS A 84 1.43 -16.81 -41.09
C HIS A 84 1.31 -17.79 -39.92
N TYR A 85 0.18 -18.51 -39.83
CA TYR A 85 0.12 -19.72 -39.02
C TYR A 85 0.85 -20.82 -39.80
N THR A 86 2.11 -21.02 -39.45
CA THR A 86 2.79 -22.30 -39.69
C THR A 86 2.16 -23.32 -38.74
N ASP A 87 1.65 -24.44 -39.26
CA ASP A 87 1.06 -25.53 -38.43
C ASP A 87 2.08 -26.18 -37.46
N ASP A 88 3.34 -25.79 -37.54
CA ASP A 88 4.42 -26.25 -36.67
C ASP A 88 4.64 -25.26 -35.50
N PRO A 89 4.38 -25.67 -34.24
CA PRO A 89 4.62 -24.82 -33.06
C PRO A 89 6.09 -24.45 -32.85
N VAL A 90 7.03 -25.18 -33.46
CA VAL A 90 8.47 -24.87 -33.41
C VAL A 90 8.79 -23.69 -34.32
N GLU A 91 8.32 -23.73 -35.57
CA GLU A 91 8.54 -22.63 -36.54
C GLU A 91 7.86 -21.33 -36.10
N GLU A 92 6.68 -21.41 -35.46
CA GLU A 92 6.03 -20.21 -34.92
C GLU A 92 6.84 -19.58 -33.75
N ALA A 93 7.42 -20.42 -32.90
CA ALA A 93 8.20 -20.00 -31.72
C ALA A 93 9.55 -19.36 -32.10
N PHE A 94 10.12 -19.76 -33.24
CA PHE A 94 11.37 -19.19 -33.77
C PHE A 94 11.16 -18.24 -34.95
N SER A 95 9.92 -17.97 -35.35
CA SER A 95 9.63 -16.98 -36.39
C SER A 95 10.27 -15.63 -36.05
N ASN A 96 10.99 -15.08 -37.02
CA ASN A 96 11.67 -13.79 -36.86
C ASN A 96 10.70 -12.69 -36.41
N GLU A 97 9.42 -12.76 -36.82
CA GLU A 97 8.41 -11.80 -36.40
C GLU A 97 8.07 -11.87 -34.91
N LYS A 98 7.93 -13.08 -34.33
CA LYS A 98 7.69 -13.24 -32.90
C LYS A 98 8.89 -12.75 -32.10
N LEU A 99 10.10 -13.06 -32.56
CA LEU A 99 11.34 -12.54 -31.99
C LEU A 99 11.35 -11.00 -32.00
N GLU A 100 11.06 -10.37 -33.14
CA GLU A 100 10.97 -8.91 -33.24
C GLU A 100 9.91 -8.29 -32.31
N ARG A 101 8.71 -8.88 -32.23
CA ARG A 101 7.66 -8.40 -31.30
C ARG A 101 8.10 -8.56 -29.84
N THR A 102 8.71 -9.68 -29.47
CA THR A 102 9.19 -9.90 -28.11
C THR A 102 10.29 -8.92 -27.75
N LEU A 103 11.30 -8.74 -28.61
CA LEU A 103 12.39 -7.77 -28.44
C LEU A 103 11.87 -6.35 -28.27
N LYS A 104 10.91 -5.92 -29.10
CA LYS A 104 10.23 -4.62 -28.96
C LYS A 104 9.49 -4.51 -27.63
N SER A 105 8.86 -5.58 -27.14
CA SER A 105 8.13 -5.57 -25.88
C SER A 105 9.01 -5.57 -24.62
N VAL A 106 10.31 -5.92 -24.73
CA VAL A 106 11.23 -5.95 -23.59
C VAL A 106 11.55 -4.53 -23.10
N THR A 107 11.64 -3.56 -24.01
CA THR A 107 12.00 -2.16 -23.69
C THR A 107 10.80 -1.33 -23.23
N LEU A 108 9.57 -1.83 -23.39
CA LEU A 108 8.35 -1.14 -23.03
C LEU A 108 8.09 -1.16 -21.52
N VAL A 109 7.58 -0.03 -21.02
CA VAL A 109 7.11 0.09 -19.63
C VAL A 109 5.82 -0.73 -19.47
N PRO A 110 5.50 -1.29 -18.28
CA PRO A 110 4.30 -2.10 -18.09
C PRO A 110 3.00 -1.50 -18.63
N ARG A 111 2.78 -0.18 -18.50
CA ARG A 111 1.61 0.53 -19.05
C ARG A 111 1.56 0.61 -20.58
N GLN A 112 2.70 0.52 -21.24
CA GLN A 112 2.78 0.45 -22.70
C GLN A 112 2.59 -0.99 -23.19
N LYS A 113 2.88 -1.97 -22.32
CA LYS A 113 2.79 -3.41 -22.63
C LYS A 113 1.39 -3.97 -22.38
N TYR A 114 0.70 -3.49 -21.35
CA TYR A 114 -0.63 -3.98 -20.95
C TYR A 114 -1.58 -2.81 -20.76
N ASP A 115 -2.87 -3.05 -21.02
CA ASP A 115 -3.95 -2.07 -20.83
C ASP A 115 -4.29 -1.86 -19.34
N MET A 116 -4.20 -2.93 -18.54
CA MET A 116 -4.49 -2.94 -17.11
C MET A 116 -3.38 -3.64 -16.31
N PRO A 117 -3.19 -3.31 -15.02
CA PRO A 117 -2.22 -3.99 -14.18
C PRO A 117 -2.65 -5.45 -13.99
N LEU A 118 -1.73 -6.38 -14.26
CA LEU A 118 -1.98 -7.81 -14.12
C LEU A 118 -1.72 -8.32 -12.70
N THR A 119 -0.89 -7.60 -11.94
CA THR A 119 -0.53 -7.99 -10.57
C THR A 119 -0.73 -6.82 -9.61
N ARG A 120 -1.00 -7.13 -8.34
CA ARG A 120 -1.16 -6.14 -7.28
C ARG A 120 0.05 -5.22 -7.13
N ASN A 121 1.25 -5.73 -7.38
CA ASN A 121 2.47 -4.92 -7.34
C ASN A 121 2.53 -3.91 -8.50
N GLN A 122 1.94 -4.22 -9.65
CA GLN A 122 1.83 -3.27 -10.76
C GLN A 122 0.81 -2.16 -10.46
N GLU A 123 -0.22 -2.43 -9.65
CA GLU A 123 -1.24 -1.43 -9.27
C GLU A 123 -0.63 -0.22 -8.54
N ILE A 124 0.36 -0.44 -7.66
CA ILE A 124 0.95 0.60 -6.80
C ILE A 124 1.53 1.79 -7.59
N GLY A 125 1.98 1.57 -8.82
CA GLY A 125 2.49 2.61 -9.70
C GLY A 125 1.65 2.86 -10.94
N TRP A 126 0.58 2.11 -11.19
CA TRP A 126 -0.06 2.09 -12.52
C TRP A 126 -0.57 3.45 -12.99
N PHE A 127 -1.01 4.31 -12.07
CA PHE A 127 -1.58 5.63 -12.38
C PHE A 127 -0.64 6.81 -12.10
N HIS A 128 0.67 6.56 -11.92
CA HIS A 128 1.62 7.58 -11.48
C HIS A 128 1.76 8.79 -12.44
N GLN A 129 1.53 8.61 -13.73
CA GLN A 129 1.65 9.70 -14.73
C GLN A 129 0.36 10.53 -14.90
N GLN A 130 -0.78 10.07 -14.36
CA GLN A 130 -2.05 10.77 -14.55
C GLN A 130 -2.20 11.98 -13.62
N LEU A 131 -1.30 12.14 -12.66
CA LEU A 131 -1.36 13.20 -11.67
C LEU A 131 -0.47 14.38 -12.10
N ASN A 132 -0.83 15.05 -13.20
CA ASN A 132 -0.50 16.48 -13.37
C ASN A 132 -1.37 17.31 -12.41
N ILE A 133 -1.45 16.89 -11.14
CA ILE A 133 -2.12 17.66 -10.11
C ILE A 133 -1.22 18.88 -9.87
N PRO A 134 -1.74 20.11 -10.04
CA PRO A 134 -0.99 21.30 -9.68
C PRO A 134 -0.61 21.16 -8.20
N LYS A 135 0.70 21.15 -7.92
CA LYS A 135 1.21 21.09 -6.56
C LYS A 135 0.64 22.27 -5.77
N ASN A 136 0.24 22.02 -4.53
CA ASN A 136 -0.21 23.08 -3.64
C ASN A 136 0.91 24.14 -3.55
N THR A 137 0.60 25.39 -3.87
CA THR A 137 1.57 26.50 -3.93
C THR A 137 2.28 26.74 -2.59
N LYS A 138 1.75 26.18 -1.49
CA LYS A 138 2.32 26.23 -0.14
C LYS A 138 3.38 25.16 0.14
N GLU A 139 3.56 24.18 -0.76
CA GLU A 139 4.64 23.18 -0.67
C GLU A 139 5.91 23.75 -1.32
N SER A 140 6.52 24.73 -0.65
CA SER A 140 7.87 25.16 -1.00
C SER A 140 8.85 24.06 -0.61
N LYS A 141 9.70 23.62 -1.55
CA LYS A 141 10.88 22.83 -1.19
C LYS A 141 11.70 23.63 -0.18
N ILE A 142 12.25 22.96 0.82
CA ILE A 142 13.22 23.58 1.71
C ILE A 142 14.49 23.78 0.87
N GLU A 143 14.68 24.99 0.37
CA GLU A 143 15.89 25.38 -0.33
C GLU A 143 17.06 25.47 0.67
N GLN A 144 18.26 25.10 0.23
CA GLN A 144 19.45 25.28 1.06
C GLN A 144 19.72 26.78 1.24
N CYS A 145 19.87 27.23 2.49
CA CYS A 145 20.30 28.59 2.77
C CYS A 145 21.81 28.74 2.49
N ASP A 146 22.28 29.98 2.37
CA ASP A 146 23.66 30.25 1.98
C ASP A 146 24.69 29.72 2.99
N ILE A 147 24.30 29.62 4.26
CA ILE A 147 25.12 29.01 5.31
C ILE A 147 25.31 27.51 5.06
N THR A 148 24.24 26.80 4.68
CA THR A 148 24.33 25.37 4.34
C THR A 148 25.17 25.16 3.09
N LYS A 149 24.98 26.00 2.06
CA LYS A 149 25.81 25.96 0.84
C LYS A 149 27.29 26.20 1.15
N PHE A 150 27.58 27.17 2.01
CA PHE A 150 28.94 27.45 2.47
C PHE A 150 29.54 26.24 3.20
N ALA A 151 28.80 25.63 4.12
CA ALA A 151 29.27 24.48 4.87
C ALA A 151 29.57 23.27 3.97
N ASP A 152 28.69 23.02 2.99
CA ASP A 152 28.89 21.96 1.99
C ASP A 152 30.13 22.23 1.13
N ASN A 153 30.29 23.46 0.62
CA ASN A 153 31.46 23.84 -0.16
C ASN A 153 32.76 23.76 0.64
N TYR A 154 32.75 24.25 1.88
CA TYR A 154 33.90 24.18 2.78
C TYR A 154 34.30 22.73 3.03
N TYR A 155 33.33 21.85 3.30
CA TYR A 155 33.58 20.43 3.47
C TYR A 155 34.10 19.78 2.18
N GLN A 156 33.59 20.17 1.01
CA GLN A 156 34.09 19.64 -0.26
C GLN A 156 35.57 19.97 -0.50
N MET A 157 35.99 21.21 -0.19
CA MET A 157 37.36 21.69 -0.39
C MET A 157 38.34 21.17 0.67
N THR A 158 37.94 21.19 1.95
CA THR A 158 38.85 20.91 3.07
C THR A 158 38.70 19.49 3.61
N LYS A 159 37.59 18.80 3.30
CA LYS A 159 37.16 17.54 3.92
C LYS A 159 36.92 17.61 5.42
N PHE A 160 36.90 18.82 5.98
CA PHE A 160 36.56 19.09 7.36
C PHE A 160 35.31 19.97 7.45
N SER A 161 34.51 19.76 8.48
CA SER A 161 33.35 20.63 8.73
C SER A 161 33.84 21.97 9.27
N PRO A 162 33.32 23.12 8.79
CA PRO A 162 33.72 24.43 9.31
C PRO A 162 33.33 24.65 10.78
N TYR A 163 32.47 23.78 11.34
CA TYR A 163 32.01 23.84 12.73
C TYR A 163 32.70 22.80 13.63
N SER A 164 33.71 22.08 13.13
CA SER A 164 34.46 21.10 13.92
C SER A 164 35.54 21.77 14.77
N ASN A 165 35.46 21.62 16.10
CA ASN A 165 36.50 22.09 17.04
C ASN A 165 37.80 21.28 16.97
N LYS A 166 37.79 20.13 16.31
CA LYS A 166 39.01 19.37 15.99
C LYS A 166 39.47 19.87 14.62
N GLY A 167 40.25 20.94 14.66
CA GLY A 167 40.63 21.75 13.50
C GLY A 167 41.28 20.93 12.39
N GLY A 168 40.90 21.28 11.16
CA GLY A 168 41.49 20.75 9.94
C GLY A 168 42.39 21.77 9.28
N PHE A 169 43.46 22.21 9.94
CA PHE A 169 44.68 22.76 9.34
C PHE A 169 45.79 22.65 10.40
N LYS A 170 46.84 21.88 10.08
CA LYS A 170 48.18 22.02 10.67
C LYS A 170 49.07 22.66 9.62
#